data_AF-A0A0Q7CDA5-F1
#
_entry.id   AF-A0A0Q7CDA5-F1
#
_cell.length_a   1.000
_cell.length_b   1.000
_cell.length_c   1.000
_cell.angle_alpha   90.00
_cell.angle_beta   90.00
_cell.angle_gamma   90.00
#
_symmetry.space_group_name_H-M   'P 1'
#
loop_
_entity.id
_entity.type
_entity.pdbx_description
1 polymer ?
#
loop_
_entity_poly.entity_id
_entity_poly.type
_entity_poly.pdbx_seq_one_letter_code
_entity_poly.pdbx_strand_id
1 'polypeptide(L)'
;MAGFTRASAHVSSSTESSGANSVEALALQACDDIDGLHEVQRAYACLEKLIVPQGVNDTEEVYPTRTELGALVRVVNEEMQRRIETADATMQLLRVALIEGGAR
;
A
#
# COMPACT_ATOMS: atom_id res chain seq x y z
N MET A 1 49.41 -11.39 40.62
CA MET A 1 48.28 -12.00 39.89
C MET A 1 47.04 -11.88 40.75
N ALA A 2 46.15 -10.93 40.47
CA ALA A 2 44.84 -10.83 41.13
C ALA A 2 43.77 -11.06 40.06
N GLY A 3 43.11 -12.22 40.13
CA GLY A 3 42.00 -12.57 39.23
C GLY A 3 40.68 -12.10 39.86
N PHE A 4 39.96 -11.22 39.18
CA PHE A 4 38.57 -10.90 39.51
C PHE A 4 37.66 -11.72 38.62
N THR A 5 37.02 -12.73 39.21
CA THR A 5 35.91 -13.47 38.60
C THR A 5 34.64 -12.61 38.68
N ARG A 6 34.19 -12.08 37.54
CA ARG A 6 32.84 -11.50 37.41
C ARG A 6 31.85 -12.62 37.10
N ALA A 7 30.97 -12.90 38.06
CA ALA A 7 29.79 -13.73 37.84
C ALA A 7 28.75 -12.91 37.05
N SER A 8 28.49 -13.29 35.79
CA SER A 8 27.37 -12.76 35.03
C SER A 8 26.08 -13.43 35.48
N ALA A 9 25.21 -12.66 36.12
CA ALA A 9 23.82 -13.03 36.31
C ALA A 9 23.09 -12.90 34.95
N HIS A 10 22.61 -14.02 34.43
CA HIS A 10 21.77 -14.09 33.25
C HIS A 10 20.38 -13.52 33.62
N VAL A 11 20.10 -12.28 33.24
CA VAL A 11 18.73 -11.73 33.26
C VAL A 11 18.06 -12.16 31.96
N SER A 12 17.22 -13.17 32.07
CA SER A 12 16.27 -13.55 31.02
C SER A 12 15.18 -12.48 30.92
N SER A 13 15.41 -11.45 30.10
CA SER A 13 14.37 -10.50 29.69
C SER A 13 14.14 -10.65 28.18
N SER A 14 13.44 -11.71 27.77
CA SER A 14 13.16 -11.94 26.35
C SER A 14 11.89 -12.75 26.15
N THR A 15 10.73 -12.22 26.58
CA THR A 15 9.44 -12.78 26.12
C THR A 15 8.33 -11.74 25.97
N GLU A 16 8.36 -10.59 26.67
CA GLU A 16 7.30 -9.55 26.53
C GLU A 16 7.48 -8.61 25.32
N SER A 17 8.70 -8.48 24.79
CA SER A 17 8.99 -7.55 23.67
C SER A 17 8.36 -7.98 22.34
N SER A 18 8.14 -9.28 22.10
CA SER A 18 7.68 -9.75 20.79
C SER A 18 6.21 -9.38 20.49
N GLY A 19 5.36 -9.24 21.51
CA GLY A 19 3.94 -8.89 21.35
C GLY A 19 3.72 -7.39 21.21
N ALA A 20 4.45 -6.57 21.98
CA ALA A 20 4.39 -5.10 21.88
C ALA A 20 4.83 -4.62 20.49
N ASN A 21 5.93 -5.17 19.97
CA ASN A 21 6.41 -4.87 18.62
C ASN A 21 5.38 -5.22 17.53
N SER A 22 4.55 -6.26 17.75
CA SER A 22 3.49 -6.65 16.82
C SER A 22 2.30 -5.69 16.86
N VAL A 23 1.91 -5.19 18.03
CA VAL A 23 0.81 -4.23 18.17
C VAL A 23 1.21 -2.87 17.62
N GLU A 24 2.44 -2.43 17.87
CA GLU A 24 3.00 -1.20 17.31
C GLU A 24 3.07 -1.24 15.78
N ALA A 25 3.52 -2.36 15.20
CA ALA A 25 3.54 -2.56 13.75
C ALA A 25 2.12 -2.52 13.15
N LEU A 26 1.13 -3.14 13.80
CA LEU A 26 -0.26 -3.09 13.37
C LEU A 26 -0.85 -1.68 13.46
N ALA A 27 -0.51 -0.91 14.50
CA ALA A 27 -0.95 0.47 14.64
C ALA A 27 -0.36 1.37 13.55
N LEU A 28 0.92 1.20 13.22
CA LEU A 28 1.56 1.91 12.10
C LEU A 28 0.91 1.54 10.76
N GLN A 29 0.70 0.25 10.51
CA GLN A 29 0.00 -0.20 9.30
C GLN A 29 -1.40 0.40 9.19
N ALA A 30 -2.15 0.46 10.29
CA ALA A 30 -3.48 1.07 10.29
C ALA A 30 -3.44 2.58 10.00
N CYS A 31 -2.41 3.30 10.47
CA CYS A 31 -2.21 4.70 10.10
C CYS A 31 -1.91 4.85 8.60
N ASP A 32 -1.02 4.02 8.06
CA ASP A 32 -0.67 4.03 6.63
C ASP A 32 -1.91 3.70 5.76
N ASP A 33 -2.74 2.74 6.20
CA ASP A 33 -3.98 2.37 5.53
C ASP A 33 -4.99 3.55 5.54
N ILE A 34 -5.11 4.27 6.66
CA ILE A 34 -5.98 5.45 6.78
C ILE A 34 -5.49 6.58 5.86
N ASP A 35 -4.19 6.82 5.79
CA ASP A 35 -3.61 7.80 4.86
C ASP A 35 -3.87 7.41 3.40
N GLY A 36 -3.80 6.11 3.08
CA GLY A 36 -4.23 5.57 1.80
C GLY A 36 -5.70 5.87 1.48
N LEU A 37 -6.61 5.67 2.45
CA LEU A 37 -8.03 5.96 2.30
C LEU A 37 -8.32 7.45 2.07
N HIS A 38 -7.62 8.35 2.76
CA HIS A 38 -7.75 9.79 2.55
C HIS A 38 -7.40 10.21 1.12
N GLU A 39 -6.48 9.50 0.50
CA GLU A 39 -6.02 9.83 -0.83
C GLU A 39 -6.94 9.27 -1.91
N VAL A 40 -7.52 8.09 -1.66
CA VAL A 40 -8.67 7.59 -2.44
C VAL A 40 -9.85 8.57 -2.36
N GLN A 41 -10.17 9.10 -1.17
CA GLN A 41 -11.22 10.11 -1.00
C GLN A 41 -10.95 11.37 -1.83
N ARG A 42 -9.70 11.86 -1.84
CA ARG A 42 -9.29 13.03 -2.65
C ARG A 42 -9.39 12.76 -4.14
N ALA A 43 -9.03 11.55 -4.59
CA ALA A 43 -9.21 11.12 -5.97
C ALA A 43 -10.70 11.13 -6.36
N TYR A 44 -11.60 10.67 -5.48
CA TYR A 44 -13.04 10.72 -5.74
C TYR A 44 -13.59 12.15 -5.78
N ALA A 45 -13.15 13.03 -4.88
CA ALA A 45 -13.51 14.46 -4.93
C ALA A 45 -13.03 15.11 -6.25
N CYS A 46 -11.86 14.71 -6.77
CA CYS A 46 -11.38 15.13 -8.09
C CYS A 46 -12.33 14.68 -9.20
N LEU A 47 -12.76 13.41 -9.18
CA LEU A 47 -13.65 12.85 -10.18
C LEU A 47 -15.02 13.52 -10.13
N GLU A 48 -15.58 13.73 -8.95
CA GLU A 48 -16.85 14.44 -8.76
C GLU A 48 -16.83 15.80 -9.46
N LYS A 49 -15.77 16.60 -9.26
CA LYS A 49 -15.60 17.89 -9.94
C LYS A 49 -15.55 17.76 -11.47
N LEU A 50 -14.93 16.70 -11.99
CA LEU A 50 -14.75 16.48 -13.44
C LEU A 50 -16.00 15.92 -14.14
N ILE A 51 -16.87 15.20 -13.42
CA ILE A 51 -18.01 14.48 -14.02
C ILE A 51 -19.37 15.10 -13.71
N VAL A 52 -19.49 15.89 -12.64
CA VAL A 52 -20.78 16.50 -12.27
C VAL A 52 -21.19 17.49 -13.36
N PRO A 53 -22.40 17.36 -13.94
CA PRO A 53 -22.92 18.32 -14.91
C PRO A 53 -23.11 19.65 -14.22
N GLN A 54 -22.26 20.60 -14.58
CA GLN A 54 -22.26 21.97 -14.06
C GLN A 54 -23.55 22.72 -14.49
N GLY A 55 -24.18 22.34 -15.60
CA GLY A 55 -25.50 22.82 -16.03
C GLY A 55 -25.45 23.46 -17.42
N VAL A 56 -26.61 23.68 -18.03
CA VAL A 56 -26.71 24.04 -19.48
C VAL A 56 -26.16 25.43 -19.83
N ASN A 57 -25.89 26.26 -18.82
CA ASN A 57 -25.24 27.57 -18.94
C ASN A 57 -23.97 27.65 -18.09
N ASP A 58 -23.48 26.53 -17.61
CA ASP A 58 -22.37 26.54 -16.68
C ASP A 58 -21.06 26.58 -17.45
N THR A 59 -20.53 27.80 -17.54
CA THR A 59 -19.19 28.10 -18.06
C THR A 59 -18.13 28.03 -16.97
N GLU A 60 -18.45 27.56 -15.76
CA GLU A 60 -17.43 27.39 -14.72
C GLU A 60 -16.40 26.35 -15.15
N GLU A 61 -15.19 26.85 -15.45
CA GLU A 61 -14.00 26.03 -15.60
C GLU A 61 -13.89 25.08 -14.39
N VAL A 62 -13.75 23.78 -14.64
CA VAL A 62 -13.53 22.81 -13.57
C VAL A 62 -12.12 23.04 -13.01
N TYR A 63 -12.02 23.34 -11.72
CA TYR A 63 -10.73 23.56 -11.03
C TYR A 63 -10.47 22.51 -9.94
N PRO A 64 -10.02 21.28 -10.31
CA PRO A 64 -9.47 20.37 -9.32
C PRO A 64 -8.14 20.93 -8.81
N THR A 65 -7.89 20.80 -7.52
CA THR A 65 -6.61 21.21 -6.93
C THR A 65 -5.49 20.29 -7.40
N ARG A 66 -4.25 20.76 -7.35
CA ARG A 66 -3.06 19.94 -7.68
C ARG A 66 -2.98 18.68 -6.79
N THR A 67 -3.41 18.78 -5.53
CA THR A 67 -3.44 17.65 -4.60
C THR A 67 -4.50 16.62 -5.00
N GLU A 68 -5.68 17.06 -5.42
CA GLU A 68 -6.75 16.18 -5.93
C GLU A 68 -6.33 15.47 -7.23
N LEU A 69 -5.73 16.20 -8.18
CA LEU A 69 -5.16 15.60 -9.40
C LEU A 69 -4.03 14.62 -9.08
N GLY A 70 -3.14 14.98 -8.16
CA GLY A 70 -2.04 14.12 -7.72
C GLY A 70 -2.54 12.82 -7.09
N ALA A 71 -3.54 12.91 -6.20
CA ALA A 71 -4.18 11.76 -5.60
C ALA A 71 -4.88 10.87 -6.65
N LEU A 72 -5.58 11.47 -7.61
CA LEU A 72 -6.23 10.74 -8.71
C LEU A 72 -5.21 9.98 -9.57
N VAL A 73 -4.14 10.64 -10.01
CA VAL A 73 -3.09 10.00 -10.81
C VAL A 73 -2.40 8.89 -10.04
N ARG A 74 -2.16 9.08 -8.73
CA ARG A 74 -1.57 8.06 -7.88
C ARG A 74 -2.43 6.79 -7.82
N VAL A 75 -3.72 6.92 -7.51
CA VAL A 75 -4.66 5.79 -7.46
C VAL A 75 -4.72 5.06 -8.81
N VAL A 76 -4.75 5.80 -9.92
CA VAL A 76 -4.74 5.20 -11.26
C VAL A 76 -3.45 4.42 -11.54
N ASN A 77 -2.29 4.96 -11.16
CA ASN A 77 -1.00 4.31 -11.36
C ASN A 77 -0.87 3.04 -10.51
N GLU A 78 -1.29 3.08 -9.25
CA GLU A 78 -1.29 1.92 -8.34
C GLU A 78 -2.14 0.78 -8.90
N GLU A 79 -3.33 1.09 -9.43
CA GLU A 79 -4.20 0.09 -10.05
C GLU A 79 -3.64 -0.45 -11.37
N MET A 80 -3.04 0.40 -12.21
CA MET A 80 -2.38 -0.03 -13.44
C MET A 80 -1.25 -1.02 -13.12
N GLN A 81 -0.43 -0.70 -12.12
CA GLN A 81 0.68 -1.55 -11.67
C GLN A 81 0.17 -2.92 -11.19
N ARG A 82 -0.87 -2.94 -10.35
CA ARG A 82 -1.51 -4.19 -9.88
C ARG A 82 -1.99 -5.06 -11.05
N ARG A 83 -2.55 -4.45 -12.08
CA ARG A 83 -3.02 -5.18 -13.29
C ARG A 83 -1.87 -5.75 -14.10
N ILE A 84 -0.78 -5.01 -14.25
CA ILE A 84 0.44 -5.50 -14.92
C ILE A 84 0.96 -6.74 -14.19
N GLU A 85 1.11 -6.65 -12.87
CA GLU A 85 1.60 -7.77 -12.05
C GLU A 85 0.70 -9.01 -12.13
N THR A 86 -0.62 -8.81 -12.14
CA THR A 86 -1.60 -9.89 -12.30
C THR A 86 -1.49 -10.55 -13.67
N ALA A 87 -1.32 -9.75 -14.73
CA ALA A 87 -1.15 -10.25 -16.09
C ALA A 87 0.17 -11.04 -16.23
N ASP A 88 1.27 -10.53 -15.67
CA ASP A 88 2.56 -11.20 -15.67
C ASP A 88 2.50 -12.53 -14.92
N ALA A 89 1.88 -12.57 -13.74
CA ALA A 89 1.67 -13.80 -12.98
C ALA A 89 0.85 -14.83 -13.80
N THR A 90 -0.20 -14.38 -14.47
CA THR A 90 -1.03 -15.24 -15.34
C THR A 90 -0.24 -15.80 -16.51
N MET A 91 0.59 -14.97 -17.17
CA MET A 91 1.46 -15.42 -18.26
C MET A 91 2.50 -16.43 -17.80
N GLN A 92 3.07 -16.25 -16.60
CA GLN A 92 4.00 -17.23 -16.02
C GLN A 92 3.31 -18.57 -15.75
N LEU A 93 2.12 -18.56 -15.16
CA LEU A 93 1.33 -19.78 -14.94
C LEU A 93 1.02 -20.49 -16.26
N LEU A 94 0.62 -19.76 -17.29
CA LEU A 94 0.37 -20.32 -18.63
C LEU A 94 1.64 -20.94 -19.23
N ARG A 95 2.79 -20.27 -19.09
CA ARG A 95 4.07 -20.78 -19.56
C ARG A 95 4.47 -22.08 -18.84
N VAL A 96 4.30 -22.14 -17.52
CA VAL A 96 4.56 -23.35 -16.73
C VAL A 96 3.65 -24.49 -17.20
N ALA A 97 2.34 -24.23 -17.31
CA ALA A 97 1.38 -25.24 -17.77
C ALA A 97 1.68 -25.76 -19.18
N LEU A 98 2.16 -24.92 -20.09
CA LEU A 98 2.57 -25.34 -21.44
C LEU A 98 3.85 -26.20 -21.43
N ILE A 99 4.82 -25.88 -20.57
CA ILE A 99 6.04 -26.69 -20.41
C ILE A 99 5.69 -28.06 -19.81
N GLU A 100 4.86 -28.08 -18.76
CA GLU A 100 4.42 -29.31 -18.10
C GLU A 100 3.48 -30.16 -18.99
N GLY A 101 2.61 -29.49 -19.76
CA GLY A 101 1.68 -30.13 -20.68
C GLY A 101 2.32 -30.62 -21.98
N GLY A 102 3.38 -29.95 -22.46
CA GLY A 102 4.17 -30.37 -23.62
C GLY A 102 5.24 -31.42 -23.32
N ALA A 103 5.48 -31.73 -22.04
CA ALA A 103 6.36 -32.80 -21.58
C ALA A 103 5.63 -34.17 -21.44
N ARG A 104 4.40 -34.28 -21.93
CA ARG A 104 3.61 -35.51 -22.04
C ARG A 104 3.42 -35.91 -23.50
#